data_AF-A0A7C9HMJ4-F1
#
_entry.id   AF-A0A7C9HMJ4-F1
#
_cell.length_a   1.000
_cell.length_b   1.000
_cell.length_c   1.000
_cell.angle_alpha   90.00
_cell.angle_beta   90.00
_cell.angle_gamma   90.00
#
_symmetry.space_group_name_H-M   'P 1'
#
loop_
_entity.id
_entity.type
_entity.pdbx_description
1 polymer ?
#
loop_
_entity_poly.entity_id
_entity_poly.type
_entity_poly.pdbx_seq_one_letter_code
_entity_poly.pdbx_strand_id
1 'polypeptide(L)'
;MSAIIQPGNHVLFMKIGIHAKEPLESIIKRKLKEIDDAGMAFWGYGGSTCHPTAMVQPFAQEQAKQGNPIHLVMQKMDSNHWAEGNAQQYSIDGQSWLAVPKGIEVRGSRYALVIDDLQEADFDLPLTRTIIARGPSMGKSGRAYIQGRVDKACLELGPDVDVPLGPDEEATNIGLVATLKAPYAVFLK
;
A
#
# COMPACT_ATOMS: atom_id res chain seq x y z
N MET A 1 -8.72 -7.00 17.62
CA MET A 1 -8.00 -5.91 16.95
C MET A 1 -6.68 -6.47 16.46
N SER A 2 -6.39 -6.36 15.16
CA SER A 2 -5.17 -6.94 14.57
C SER A 2 -3.92 -6.32 15.20
N ALA A 3 -2.82 -7.07 15.31
CA ALA A 3 -1.53 -6.56 15.79
C ALA A 3 -1.01 -5.34 14.97
N ILE A 4 -1.66 -5.05 13.84
CA ILE A 4 -1.39 -3.92 12.95
C ILE A 4 -1.87 -2.60 13.55
N ILE A 5 -3.06 -2.58 14.17
CA ILE A 5 -3.65 -1.36 14.75
C ILE A 5 -3.19 -1.21 16.19
N GLN A 6 -2.00 -0.63 16.36
CA GLN A 6 -1.45 -0.29 17.67
C GLN A 6 -0.80 1.10 17.62
N PRO A 7 -0.82 1.84 18.74
CA PRO A 7 -0.12 3.11 18.86
C PRO A 7 1.35 3.03 18.44
N GLY A 8 1.80 4.00 17.64
CA GLY A 8 3.18 4.09 17.15
C GLY A 8 3.51 3.14 15.99
N ASN A 9 2.60 2.23 15.61
CA ASN A 9 2.79 1.45 14.40
C ASN A 9 2.74 2.33 13.15
N HIS A 10 3.36 1.82 12.08
CA HIS A 10 3.43 2.50 10.80
C HIS A 10 2.81 1.61 9.73
N VAL A 11 1.95 2.20 8.91
CA VAL A 11 1.25 1.48 7.83
C VAL A 11 1.33 2.27 6.53
N LEU A 12 1.34 1.56 5.41
CA LEU A 12 1.05 2.17 4.11
C LEU A 12 -0.45 2.02 3.86
N PHE A 13 -1.18 3.11 3.77
CA PHE A 13 -2.60 3.08 3.40
C PHE A 13 -2.76 3.19 1.88
N MET A 14 -3.71 2.44 1.31
CA MET A 14 -4.10 2.57 -0.08
C MET A 14 -5.61 2.35 -0.29
N LYS A 15 -6.24 3.18 -1.11
CA LYS A 15 -7.56 2.88 -1.69
C LYS A 15 -7.36 2.01 -2.92
N ILE A 16 -8.09 0.91 -3.00
CA ILE A 16 -7.97 -0.08 -4.08
C ILE A 16 -9.35 -0.31 -4.70
N GLY A 17 -9.41 -0.50 -6.01
CA GLY A 17 -10.66 -0.79 -6.70
C GLY A 17 -10.42 -1.57 -7.97
N ILE A 18 -11.40 -1.51 -8.89
CA ILE A 18 -11.29 -2.17 -10.19
C ILE A 18 -10.12 -1.55 -10.95
N HIS A 19 -9.15 -2.39 -11.30
CA HIS A 19 -8.00 -2.01 -12.12
C HIS A 19 -7.91 -2.96 -13.32
N ALA A 20 -7.56 -2.42 -14.49
CA ALA A 20 -7.21 -3.19 -15.69
C ALA A 20 -8.27 -4.21 -16.19
N LYS A 21 -9.56 -3.85 -16.13
CA LYS A 21 -10.71 -4.69 -16.56
C LYS A 21 -10.84 -6.02 -15.79
N GLU A 22 -10.28 -6.07 -14.59
CA GLU A 22 -10.25 -7.24 -13.74
C GLU A 22 -10.99 -6.93 -12.42
N PRO A 23 -11.99 -7.73 -12.01
CA PRO A 23 -12.59 -7.62 -10.69
C PRO A 23 -11.52 -7.75 -9.60
N LEU A 24 -11.70 -7.08 -8.47
CA LEU A 24 -10.73 -7.10 -7.38
C LEU A 24 -10.41 -8.54 -6.91
N GLU A 25 -11.39 -9.43 -6.88
CA GLU A 25 -11.21 -10.85 -6.55
C GLU A 25 -10.24 -11.56 -7.51
N SER A 26 -10.34 -11.29 -8.80
CA SER A 26 -9.43 -11.84 -9.80
C SER A 26 -8.02 -11.28 -9.64
N ILE A 27 -7.90 -9.97 -9.34
CA ILE A 27 -6.61 -9.34 -9.00
C ILE A 27 -5.99 -10.05 -7.79
N ILE A 28 -6.75 -10.24 -6.71
CA ILE A 28 -6.28 -10.94 -5.49
C ILE A 28 -5.80 -12.34 -5.83
N LYS A 29 -6.61 -13.12 -6.56
CA LYS A 29 -6.26 -14.49 -6.96
C LYS A 29 -4.96 -14.54 -7.76
N ARG A 30 -4.79 -13.61 -8.71
CA ARG A 30 -3.56 -13.52 -9.49
C ARG A 30 -2.37 -13.13 -8.62
N LYS A 31 -2.51 -12.15 -7.73
CA LYS A 31 -1.43 -11.71 -6.82
C LYS A 31 -1.02 -12.81 -5.84
N LEU A 32 -1.96 -13.59 -5.32
CA LEU A 32 -1.66 -14.78 -4.53
C LEU A 32 -0.88 -15.83 -5.32
N LYS A 33 -1.25 -16.06 -6.59
CA LYS A 33 -0.48 -16.95 -7.46
C LYS A 33 0.93 -16.43 -7.75
N GLU A 34 1.10 -15.13 -7.95
CA GLU A 34 2.43 -14.50 -8.12
C GLU A 34 3.30 -14.75 -6.88
N ILE A 35 2.73 -14.58 -5.67
CA ILE A 35 3.43 -14.85 -4.41
C ILE A 35 3.82 -16.33 -4.30
N ASP A 36 2.92 -17.26 -4.63
CA ASP A 36 3.19 -18.70 -4.60
C ASP A 36 4.31 -19.11 -5.59
N ASP A 37 4.24 -18.62 -6.83
CA ASP A 37 5.17 -19.00 -7.89
C ASP A 37 6.55 -18.32 -7.75
N ALA A 38 6.60 -17.06 -7.29
CA ALA A 38 7.79 -16.21 -7.32
C ALA A 38 8.28 -15.74 -5.94
N GLY A 39 7.55 -16.07 -4.86
CA GLY A 39 7.86 -15.65 -3.49
C GLY A 39 7.60 -14.15 -3.21
N MET A 40 6.93 -13.46 -4.14
CA MET A 40 6.47 -12.07 -4.03
C MET A 40 5.52 -11.70 -5.17
N ALA A 41 4.75 -10.63 -4.98
CA ALA A 41 3.97 -9.97 -6.02
C ALA A 41 4.31 -8.48 -6.12
N PHE A 42 4.05 -7.92 -7.29
CA PHE A 42 4.13 -6.48 -7.51
C PHE A 42 2.73 -5.87 -7.53
N TRP A 43 2.39 -5.08 -6.51
CA TRP A 43 1.14 -4.34 -6.44
C TRP A 43 1.29 -2.99 -7.14
N GLY A 44 0.82 -2.92 -8.38
CA GLY A 44 0.97 -1.74 -9.24
C GLY A 44 0.18 -0.52 -8.73
N TYR A 45 0.80 0.65 -8.82
CA TYR A 45 0.15 1.93 -8.54
C TYR A 45 0.70 3.08 -9.41
N GLY A 46 -0.03 4.19 -9.44
CA GLY A 46 0.30 5.39 -10.22
C GLY A 46 0.30 6.67 -9.39
N GLY A 47 0.33 7.82 -10.07
CA GLY A 47 0.29 9.15 -9.45
C GLY A 47 1.62 9.63 -8.88
N SER A 48 1.59 10.82 -8.25
CA SER A 48 2.79 11.51 -7.75
C SER A 48 3.09 11.27 -6.25
N THR A 49 2.11 10.79 -5.49
CA THR A 49 2.30 10.46 -4.05
C THR A 49 2.99 9.10 -3.88
N CYS A 50 3.59 8.84 -2.72
CA CYS A 50 4.27 7.57 -2.43
C CYS A 50 5.29 7.17 -3.52
N HIS A 51 6.12 8.10 -3.96
CA HIS A 51 7.22 7.81 -4.90
C HIS A 51 8.16 6.74 -4.31
N PRO A 52 8.65 5.75 -5.08
CA PRO A 52 9.43 4.63 -4.54
C PRO A 52 10.61 5.07 -3.68
N THR A 53 11.57 5.81 -4.25
CA THR A 53 12.83 6.17 -3.57
C THR A 53 12.73 7.36 -2.62
N ALA A 54 11.73 8.24 -2.80
CA ALA A 54 11.63 9.46 -2.00
C ALA A 54 10.70 9.28 -0.80
N MET A 55 9.79 8.30 -0.84
CA MET A 55 8.77 8.11 0.19
C MET A 55 8.70 6.68 0.71
N VAL A 56 8.35 5.71 -0.13
CA VAL A 56 7.98 4.36 0.34
C VAL A 56 9.20 3.60 0.85
N GLN A 57 10.29 3.58 0.08
CA GLN A 57 11.50 2.85 0.45
C GLN A 57 12.11 3.40 1.76
N PRO A 58 12.35 4.72 1.94
CA PRO A 58 12.87 5.22 3.21
C PRO A 58 11.94 4.95 4.39
N PHE A 59 10.63 5.14 4.21
CA PHE A 59 9.62 4.87 5.24
C PHE A 59 9.68 3.42 5.72
N ALA A 60 9.70 2.46 4.79
CA ALA A 60 9.74 1.05 5.15
C ALA A 60 11.10 0.61 5.71
N GLN A 61 12.20 1.16 5.19
CA GLN A 61 13.54 0.88 5.70
C GLN A 61 13.73 1.37 7.14
N GLU A 62 13.18 2.53 7.50
CA GLU A 62 13.24 3.08 8.86
C GLU A 62 12.57 2.14 9.87
N GLN A 63 11.43 1.55 9.50
CA GLN A 63 10.69 0.61 10.36
C GLN A 63 11.33 -0.79 10.39
N ALA A 64 11.79 -1.29 9.25
CA ALA A 64 12.49 -2.57 9.17
C ALA A 64 13.76 -2.58 10.04
N LYS A 65 14.48 -1.46 10.16
CA LYS A 65 15.63 -1.31 11.07
C LYS A 65 15.26 -1.47 12.55
N GLN A 66 14.01 -1.20 12.91
CA GLN A 66 13.49 -1.35 14.26
C GLN A 66 12.87 -2.73 14.49
N GLY A 67 12.93 -3.64 13.50
CA GLY A 67 12.28 -4.96 13.56
C GLY A 67 10.78 -4.92 13.28
N ASN A 68 10.25 -3.79 12.83
CA ASN A 68 8.83 -3.61 12.58
C ASN A 68 8.53 -3.84 11.08
N PRO A 69 7.74 -4.86 10.72
CA PRO A 69 7.27 -5.01 9.34
C PRO A 69 6.32 -3.86 8.99
N ILE A 70 6.34 -3.44 7.72
CA ILE A 70 5.34 -2.51 7.21
C ILE A 70 4.19 -3.29 6.59
N HIS A 71 2.99 -3.01 7.07
CA HIS A 71 1.76 -3.49 6.45
C HIS A 71 1.19 -2.45 5.49
N LEU A 72 0.86 -2.91 4.28
CA LEU A 72 -0.06 -2.25 3.37
C LEU A 72 -1.49 -2.57 3.81
N VAL A 73 -2.26 -1.55 4.19
CA VAL A 73 -3.69 -1.66 4.55
C VAL A 73 -4.53 -1.05 3.45
N MET A 74 -5.55 -1.77 2.99
CA MET A 74 -6.26 -1.45 1.76
C MET A 74 -7.77 -1.27 1.96
N GLN A 75 -8.25 -0.07 1.65
CA GLN A 75 -9.67 0.25 1.58
C GLN A 75 -10.22 -0.14 0.19
N LYS A 76 -11.20 -1.04 0.14
CA LYS A 76 -11.92 -1.36 -1.10
C LYS A 76 -12.81 -0.18 -1.50
N MET A 77 -12.77 0.23 -2.76
CA MET A 77 -13.63 1.27 -3.33
C MET A 77 -14.03 0.93 -4.77
N ASP A 78 -15.18 1.46 -5.20
CA ASP A 78 -15.55 1.43 -6.61
C ASP A 78 -14.72 2.47 -7.38
N SER A 79 -13.67 2.02 -8.06
CA SER A 79 -12.83 2.87 -8.90
C SER A 79 -13.00 2.50 -10.37
N ASN A 80 -12.98 3.51 -11.25
CA ASN A 80 -13.00 3.36 -12.72
C ASN A 80 -11.64 3.73 -13.32
N HIS A 81 -10.53 3.44 -12.63
CA HIS A 81 -9.21 3.85 -13.11
C HIS A 81 -8.61 2.83 -14.07
N TRP A 82 -8.34 3.27 -15.31
CA TRP A 82 -7.88 2.43 -16.41
C TRP A 82 -6.45 2.77 -16.76
N ALA A 83 -5.62 1.73 -16.88
CA ALA A 83 -4.30 1.86 -17.45
C ALA A 83 -3.96 0.58 -18.24
N GLU A 84 -3.37 0.77 -19.42
CA GLU A 84 -3.08 -0.28 -20.38
C GLU A 84 -1.58 -0.60 -20.41
N GLY A 85 -1.23 -1.81 -20.85
CA GLY A 85 0.16 -2.27 -21.01
C GLY A 85 0.70 -3.04 -19.80
N ASN A 86 1.61 -3.98 -20.06
CA ASN A 86 2.29 -4.77 -19.04
C ASN A 86 3.71 -4.30 -18.87
N ALA A 87 4.12 -3.99 -17.64
CA ALA A 87 5.50 -3.66 -17.32
C ALA A 87 6.40 -4.86 -17.68
N GLN A 88 7.47 -4.58 -18.43
CA GLN A 88 8.46 -5.58 -18.83
C GLN A 88 9.70 -5.52 -17.95
N GLN A 89 9.98 -4.34 -17.40
CA GLN A 89 11.14 -4.11 -16.56
C GLN A 89 10.75 -3.43 -15.25
N TYR A 90 11.55 -3.67 -14.22
CA TYR A 90 11.48 -2.95 -12.96
C TYR A 90 12.85 -2.39 -12.58
N SER A 91 12.83 -1.37 -11.73
CA SER A 91 14.05 -0.76 -11.20
C SER A 91 13.85 -0.40 -9.74
N ILE A 92 14.89 -0.55 -8.93
CA ILE A 92 14.87 -0.16 -7.50
C ILE A 92 15.19 1.34 -7.36
N ASP A 93 16.08 1.86 -8.20
CA ASP A 93 16.65 3.20 -8.15
C ASP A 93 16.13 4.14 -9.26
N GLY A 94 15.40 3.60 -10.23
CA GLY A 94 14.92 4.31 -11.42
C GLY A 94 15.98 4.44 -12.54
N GLN A 95 17.14 3.81 -12.38
CA GLN A 95 18.29 3.91 -13.29
C GLN A 95 18.66 2.53 -13.85
N SER A 96 18.79 1.54 -12.97
CA SER A 96 19.17 0.16 -13.31
C SER A 96 17.92 -0.68 -13.52
N TRP A 97 17.71 -1.18 -14.74
CA TRP A 97 16.49 -1.89 -15.13
C TRP A 97 16.74 -3.38 -15.28
N LEU A 98 15.92 -4.17 -14.59
CA LEU A 98 15.90 -5.63 -14.62
C LEU A 98 14.57 -6.09 -15.23
N ALA A 99 14.54 -7.29 -15.81
CA ALA A 99 13.28 -7.89 -16.27
C ALA A 99 12.35 -8.13 -15.08
N VAL A 100 11.05 -7.89 -15.25
CA VAL A 100 10.03 -8.31 -14.27
C VAL A 100 10.14 -9.82 -14.08
N PRO A 101 10.18 -10.34 -12.84
CA PRO A 101 10.30 -11.77 -12.59
C PRO A 101 9.21 -12.58 -13.28
N LYS A 102 9.59 -13.75 -13.81
CA LYS A 102 8.67 -14.65 -14.48
C LYS A 102 7.50 -15.00 -13.55
N GLY A 103 6.27 -14.88 -14.06
CA GLY A 103 5.05 -15.14 -13.31
C GLY A 103 4.40 -13.88 -12.72
N ILE A 104 5.15 -12.78 -12.55
CA ILE A 104 4.60 -11.51 -12.05
C ILE A 104 4.03 -10.68 -13.19
N GLU A 105 2.79 -10.20 -13.03
CA GLU A 105 2.14 -9.32 -14.00
C GLU A 105 1.70 -8.00 -13.35
N VAL A 106 2.22 -6.90 -13.87
CA VAL A 106 1.80 -5.55 -13.47
C VAL A 106 1.29 -4.78 -14.67
N ARG A 107 0.04 -4.34 -14.58
CA ARG A 107 -0.68 -3.66 -15.65
C ARG A 107 -0.73 -2.15 -15.39
N GLY A 108 -0.42 -1.36 -16.40
CA GLY A 108 -0.71 0.08 -16.45
C GLY A 108 -0.17 0.92 -15.28
N SER A 109 0.91 0.47 -14.66
CA SER A 109 1.42 1.09 -13.44
C SER A 109 2.82 1.64 -13.66
N ARG A 110 3.10 2.82 -13.10
CA ARG A 110 4.43 3.44 -13.15
C ARG A 110 5.33 2.91 -12.03
N TYR A 111 4.73 2.52 -10.92
CA TYR A 111 5.41 2.01 -9.74
C TYR A 111 4.71 0.73 -9.27
N ALA A 112 5.38 -0.06 -8.44
CA ALA A 112 4.74 -1.13 -7.70
C ALA A 112 5.27 -1.20 -6.27
N LEU A 113 4.40 -1.60 -5.35
CA LEU A 113 4.82 -2.10 -4.05
C LEU A 113 5.24 -3.55 -4.20
N VAL A 114 6.22 -3.98 -3.43
CA VAL A 114 6.67 -5.36 -3.40
C VAL A 114 6.08 -6.00 -2.15
N ILE A 115 5.23 -7.00 -2.33
CA ILE A 115 4.52 -7.69 -1.25
C ILE A 115 4.86 -9.18 -1.24
N ASP A 116 4.89 -9.81 -0.08
CA ASP A 116 5.16 -11.25 0.07
C ASP A 116 4.05 -12.03 0.77
N ASP A 117 3.02 -11.33 1.25
CA ASP A 117 1.74 -11.92 1.59
C ASP A 117 0.60 -11.06 1.04
N LEU A 118 -0.61 -11.62 1.06
CA LEU A 118 -1.85 -10.91 0.79
C LEU A 118 -2.97 -11.67 1.49
N GLN A 119 -3.78 -10.97 2.28
CA GLN A 119 -4.85 -11.59 3.06
C GLN A 119 -6.08 -10.69 3.11
N GLU A 120 -7.26 -11.33 3.11
CA GLU A 120 -8.49 -10.64 3.47
C GLU A 120 -8.45 -10.19 4.92
N ALA A 121 -9.02 -9.02 5.15
CA ALA A 121 -9.12 -8.43 6.47
C ALA A 121 -10.50 -7.83 6.64
N ASP A 122 -10.92 -7.70 7.90
CA ASP A 122 -12.12 -6.96 8.28
C ASP A 122 -11.84 -6.25 9.60
N PHE A 123 -11.36 -5.03 9.50
CA PHE A 123 -11.18 -4.15 10.65
C PHE A 123 -11.26 -2.68 10.23
N ASP A 124 -11.57 -1.83 11.20
CA ASP A 124 -11.71 -0.41 10.99
C ASP A 124 -10.44 0.35 11.36
N LEU A 125 -10.02 1.25 10.47
CA LEU A 125 -8.92 2.19 10.69
C LEU A 125 -9.48 3.62 10.86
N PRO A 126 -9.42 4.22 12.06
CA PRO A 126 -9.78 5.62 12.25
C PRO A 126 -8.69 6.54 11.69
N LEU A 127 -8.85 6.98 10.44
CA LEU A 127 -7.88 7.88 9.79
C LEU A 127 -7.70 9.22 10.54
N THR A 128 -8.68 9.61 11.36
CA THR A 128 -8.62 10.76 12.28
C THR A 128 -7.52 10.61 13.33
N ARG A 129 -7.22 9.37 13.73
CA ARG A 129 -6.20 8.99 14.72
C ARG A 129 -4.90 8.53 14.06
N THR A 130 -4.60 9.05 12.87
CA THR A 130 -3.35 8.81 12.14
C THR A 130 -2.75 10.11 11.65
N ILE A 131 -1.43 10.13 11.47
CA ILE A 131 -0.71 11.26 10.89
C ILE A 131 0.14 10.81 9.70
N ILE A 132 0.45 11.74 8.80
CA ILE A 132 1.37 11.48 7.69
C ILE A 132 2.79 11.34 8.24
N ALA A 133 3.37 10.15 8.09
CA ALA A 133 4.71 9.83 8.59
C ALA A 133 5.82 10.28 7.64
N ARG A 134 5.54 10.45 6.34
CA ARG A 134 6.57 10.76 5.34
C ARG A 134 6.05 11.64 4.21
N GLY A 135 6.91 12.53 3.73
CA GLY A 135 6.69 13.38 2.55
C GLY A 135 6.33 14.83 2.90
N PRO A 136 5.98 15.67 1.90
CA PRO A 136 5.78 17.10 2.10
C PRO A 136 4.63 17.49 3.05
N SER A 137 3.76 16.55 3.37
CA SER A 137 2.61 16.73 4.28
C SER A 137 2.81 16.06 5.64
N MET A 138 4.05 15.70 5.99
CA MET A 138 4.39 15.06 7.27
C MET A 138 3.78 15.82 8.46
N GLY A 139 3.25 15.08 9.43
CA GLY A 139 2.59 15.61 10.62
C GLY A 139 1.13 16.05 10.42
N LYS A 140 0.62 16.11 9.19
CA LYS A 140 -0.81 16.37 8.95
C LYS A 140 -1.66 15.16 9.30
N SER A 141 -2.93 15.39 9.65
CA SER A 141 -3.92 14.32 9.85
C SER A 141 -4.07 13.45 8.59
N GLY A 142 -4.10 12.13 8.78
CA GLY A 142 -4.35 11.16 7.70
C GLY A 142 -5.72 11.36 7.06
N ARG A 143 -6.78 11.59 7.86
CA ARG A 143 -8.14 11.88 7.37
C ARG A 143 -8.19 13.09 6.44
N ALA A 144 -7.51 14.17 6.82
CA ALA A 144 -7.47 15.40 6.03
C ALA A 144 -6.66 15.21 4.73
N TYR A 145 -5.60 14.41 4.75
CA TYR A 145 -4.75 14.17 3.59
C TYR A 145 -5.37 13.21 2.57
N ILE A 146 -6.00 12.12 3.03
CA ILE A 146 -6.67 11.11 2.20
C ILE A 146 -8.02 11.61 1.65
N GLN A 147 -8.48 12.78 2.09
CA GLN A 147 -9.72 13.38 1.59
C GLN A 147 -9.59 13.77 0.11
N GLY A 148 -10.57 13.37 -0.71
CA GLY A 148 -10.59 13.66 -2.14
C GLY A 148 -9.78 12.65 -2.97
N ARG A 149 -8.89 13.17 -3.83
CA ARG A 149 -8.21 12.39 -4.89
C ARG A 149 -6.98 11.61 -4.43
N VAL A 150 -6.52 11.84 -3.19
CA VAL A 150 -5.39 11.08 -2.66
C VAL A 150 -5.86 9.68 -2.28
N ASP A 151 -5.17 8.70 -2.81
CA ASP A 151 -5.47 7.27 -2.66
C ASP A 151 -4.43 6.53 -1.84
N LYS A 152 -3.32 7.17 -1.44
CA LYS A 152 -2.24 6.52 -0.69
C LYS A 152 -1.44 7.45 0.20
N ALA A 153 -0.99 6.91 1.33
CA ALA A 153 -0.16 7.62 2.29
C ALA A 153 0.70 6.65 3.12
N CYS A 154 1.88 7.13 3.52
CA CYS A 154 2.64 6.54 4.63
C CYS A 154 2.10 7.13 5.94
N LEU A 155 1.52 6.30 6.80
CA LEU A 155 0.86 6.73 8.03
C LEU A 155 1.59 6.22 9.27
N GLU A 156 1.56 7.02 10.31
CA GLU A 156 1.83 6.63 11.69
C GLU A 156 0.50 6.59 12.45
N LEU A 157 0.31 5.55 13.25
CA LEU A 157 -0.89 5.36 14.06
C LEU A 157 -0.72 6.08 15.40
N GLY A 158 -1.69 6.93 15.73
CA GLY A 158 -1.65 7.78 16.92
C GLY A 158 -1.87 7.02 18.24
N PRO A 159 -1.70 7.70 19.39
CA PRO A 159 -1.76 7.10 20.72
C PRO A 159 -3.11 6.46 21.06
N ASP A 160 -4.20 6.97 20.49
CA ASP A 160 -5.54 6.50 20.77
C ASP A 160 -6.10 5.60 19.66
N VAL A 161 -5.30 5.12 18.70
CA VAL A 161 -5.80 4.42 17.50
C VAL A 161 -6.61 3.14 17.82
N ASP A 162 -6.29 2.48 18.93
CA ASP A 162 -6.87 1.22 19.41
C ASP A 162 -8.00 1.41 20.43
N VAL A 163 -8.24 2.65 20.88
CA VAL A 163 -9.35 3.00 21.76
C VAL A 163 -10.66 2.84 20.97
N PRO A 164 -11.76 2.33 21.57
CA PRO A 164 -13.06 2.31 20.90
C PRO A 164 -13.45 3.68 20.32
N LEU A 165 -14.09 3.66 19.15
CA LEU A 165 -14.54 4.87 18.48
C LEU A 165 -15.71 5.49 19.26
N GLY A 166 -15.76 6.82 19.27
CA GLY A 166 -16.92 7.54 19.75
C GLY A 166 -18.12 7.37 18.81
N PRO A 167 -19.35 7.67 19.26
CA PRO A 167 -20.57 7.53 18.46
C PRO A 167 -20.53 8.25 17.11
N ASP A 168 -19.82 9.38 17.05
CA ASP A 168 -19.74 10.25 15.87
C ASP A 168 -18.41 10.12 15.10
N GLU A 169 -17.54 9.18 15.50
CA GLU A 169 -16.23 9.02 14.88
C GLU A 169 -16.28 8.04 13.71
N GLU A 170 -16.01 8.55 12.51
CA GLU A 170 -15.90 7.73 11.30
C GLU A 170 -14.62 6.90 11.29
N ALA A 171 -14.73 5.65 10.86
CA ALA A 171 -13.58 4.84 10.50
C ALA A 171 -13.68 4.27 9.09
N THR A 172 -12.52 3.91 8.56
CA THR A 172 -12.37 3.33 7.23
C THR A 172 -12.21 1.83 7.34
N ASN A 173 -13.15 1.08 6.80
CA ASN A 173 -13.04 -0.38 6.74
C ASN A 173 -11.87 -0.79 5.83
N ILE A 174 -11.02 -1.65 6.36
CA ILE A 174 -9.87 -2.25 5.67
C ILE A 174 -10.24 -3.69 5.30
N GLY A 175 -10.33 -3.93 4.00
CA GLY A 175 -10.77 -5.21 3.44
C GLY A 175 -9.64 -6.15 3.03
N LEU A 176 -8.41 -5.63 2.95
CA LEU A 176 -7.22 -6.37 2.53
C LEU A 176 -5.98 -5.84 3.26
N VAL A 177 -5.05 -6.74 3.54
CA VAL A 177 -3.73 -6.43 4.08
C VAL A 177 -2.67 -7.19 3.31
N ALA A 178 -1.51 -6.56 3.14
CA ALA A 178 -0.30 -7.21 2.68
C ALA A 178 0.91 -6.74 3.51
N THR A 179 1.97 -7.54 3.57
CA THR A 179 3.26 -7.17 4.16
C THR A 179 4.21 -6.72 3.05
N LEU A 180 4.87 -5.59 3.26
CA LEU A 180 5.87 -5.10 2.30
C LEU A 180 7.19 -5.84 2.48
N LYS A 181 7.74 -6.31 1.37
CA LYS A 181 9.04 -6.97 1.29
C LYS A 181 10.06 -6.10 0.58
N ALA A 182 11.31 -6.09 1.05
CA ALA A 182 12.39 -5.38 0.37
C ALA A 182 12.45 -5.75 -1.13
N PRO A 183 12.57 -4.79 -2.06
CA PRO A 183 12.91 -3.37 -1.85
C PRO A 183 11.72 -2.45 -1.51
N TYR A 184 10.56 -2.98 -1.10
CA TYR A 184 9.33 -2.30 -0.66
C TYR A 184 8.55 -1.59 -1.76
N ALA A 185 9.24 -0.87 -2.65
CA ALA A 185 8.66 -0.28 -3.84
C ALA A 185 9.68 -0.23 -4.99
N VAL A 186 9.19 -0.29 -6.22
CA VAL A 186 9.99 -0.29 -7.45
C VAL A 186 9.36 0.61 -8.52
N PHE A 187 10.19 1.07 -9.44
CA PHE A 187 9.78 1.67 -10.71
C PHE A 187 9.45 0.59 -11.72
N LEU A 188 8.53 0.89 -12.64
CA LEU A 188 8.10 0.00 -13.72
C LEU A 188 8.24 0.70 -15.07
N LYS A 189 8.54 -0.11 -16.10
CA LYS A 189 8.64 0.32 -17.50
C LYS A 189 8.22 -0.80 -18.43
#